data_AF-A0A1Z5L496-F1
#
_entry.id   AF-A0A1Z5L496-F1
#
_cell.length_a   1.000
_cell.length_b   1.000
_cell.length_c   1.000
_cell.angle_alpha   90.00
_cell.angle_beta   90.00
_cell.angle_gamma   90.00
#
_symmetry.space_group_name_H-M   'P 1'
#
loop_
_entity.id
_entity.type
_entity.pdbx_description
1 polymer ?
#
loop_
_entity_poly.entity_id
_entity_poly.type
_entity_poly.pdbx_seq_one_letter_code
_entity_poly.pdbx_strand_id
1 'polypeptide(L)'
;MDPKNPVKVGASYNPVVFANIKNKDMVAYYTVVSKGRVIFTKKLPEKSFQNSLSFRVTDEMTPNFRVVAFAKVYDNTTNIVNLLGDSIYVSTERTCTSNSQTELIF
;
A
#
# COMPACT_ATOMS: atom_id res chain seq x y z
N MET A 1 7.71 -12.29 -0.22
CA MET A 1 7.86 -12.11 -1.67
C MET A 1 9.14 -11.31 -1.90
N ASP A 2 9.99 -11.76 -2.81
CA ASP A 2 11.18 -11.00 -3.21
C ASP A 2 10.72 -9.74 -3.97
N PRO A 3 11.10 -8.51 -3.56
CA PRO A 3 10.75 -7.27 -4.27
C PRO A 3 11.25 -7.23 -5.73
N LYS A 4 12.14 -8.15 -6.13
CA LYS A 4 12.61 -8.28 -7.52
C LYS A 4 11.59 -8.90 -8.47
N ASN A 5 10.60 -9.64 -7.96
CA ASN A 5 9.62 -10.32 -8.81
C ASN A 5 8.33 -9.51 -8.92
N PRO A 6 7.85 -9.21 -10.14
CA PRO A 6 6.58 -8.52 -10.34
C PRO A 6 5.42 -9.29 -9.71
N VAL A 7 4.52 -8.56 -9.05
CA VAL A 7 3.32 -9.15 -8.45
C VAL A 7 2.25 -9.36 -9.52
N LYS A 8 1.63 -10.54 -9.54
CA LYS A 8 0.57 -10.86 -10.50
C LYS A 8 -0.73 -10.15 -10.15
N VAL A 9 -1.47 -9.71 -11.17
CA VAL A 9 -2.86 -9.28 -10.98
C VAL A 9 -3.68 -10.44 -10.40
N GLY A 10 -4.57 -10.13 -9.46
CA GLY A 10 -5.41 -11.10 -8.78
C GLY A 10 -4.74 -11.81 -7.60
N ALA A 11 -3.42 -11.68 -7.41
CA ALA A 11 -2.71 -12.24 -6.27
C ALA A 11 -2.94 -11.42 -4.98
N SER A 12 -2.75 -12.06 -3.83
CA SER A 12 -2.72 -11.38 -2.54
C SER A 12 -1.36 -10.75 -2.32
N TYR A 13 -1.33 -9.46 -2.01
CA TYR A 13 -0.14 -8.74 -1.59
C TYR A 13 -0.19 -8.51 -0.08
N ASN A 14 0.86 -8.96 0.63
CA ASN A 14 0.89 -9.00 2.09
C ASN A 14 2.13 -8.29 2.66
N PRO A 15 2.22 -6.96 2.59
CA PRO A 15 3.32 -6.20 3.17
C PRO A 15 3.15 -6.12 4.69
N VAL A 16 4.28 -5.92 5.38
CA VAL A 16 4.29 -5.75 6.83
C VAL A 16 4.78 -4.35 7.14
N VAL A 17 4.00 -3.63 7.95
CA VAL A 17 4.37 -2.30 8.45
C VAL A 17 4.92 -2.47 9.86
N PHE A 18 6.14 -1.99 10.07
CA PHE A 18 6.77 -1.92 11.38
C PHE A 18 6.81 -0.47 11.86
N ALA A 19 6.32 -0.22 13.05
CA ALA A 19 6.42 1.07 13.72
C ALA A 19 7.08 0.86 15.07
N ASN A 20 8.08 1.68 15.42
CA ASN A 20 8.73 1.64 16.73
C ASN A 20 8.38 2.91 17.51
N ILE A 21 7.22 2.90 18.18
CA ILE A 21 6.68 4.09 18.85
C ILE A 21 6.34 3.76 20.30
N LYS A 22 7.26 4.07 21.22
CA LYS A 22 7.05 3.84 22.67
C LYS A 22 6.16 4.94 23.26
N ASN A 23 5.13 4.56 24.02
CA ASN A 23 4.31 5.44 24.87
C ASN A 23 3.64 6.63 24.15
N LYS A 24 3.19 6.46 22.89
CA LYS A 24 2.47 7.50 22.15
C LYS A 24 1.18 6.94 21.56
N ASP A 25 0.15 7.77 21.53
CA ASP A 25 -1.09 7.44 20.85
C ASP A 25 -0.88 7.57 19.34
N MET A 26 -1.10 6.47 18.62
CA MET A 26 -0.86 6.37 17.19
C MET A 26 -2.15 6.00 16.46
N VAL A 27 -2.48 6.78 15.43
CA VAL A 27 -3.49 6.42 14.44
C VAL A 27 -2.81 6.31 13.08
N ALA A 28 -2.82 5.12 12.50
CA ALA A 28 -2.11 4.84 11.26
C ALA A 28 -3.05 4.41 10.13
N TYR A 29 -2.64 4.72 8.91
CA TYR A 29 -3.35 4.42 7.67
C TYR A 29 -2.36 3.92 6.63
N TYR A 30 -2.88 3.24 5.62
CA TYR A 30 -2.16 3.03 4.39
C TYR A 30 -3.03 3.33 3.18
N THR A 31 -2.36 3.76 2.12
CA THR A 31 -2.95 4.11 0.84
C THR A 31 -2.23 3.35 -0.26
N VAL A 32 -2.99 2.84 -1.22
CA VAL A 32 -2.45 2.32 -2.48
C VAL A 32 -2.64 3.38 -3.56
N VAL A 33 -1.54 3.77 -4.18
CA VAL A 33 -1.49 4.76 -5.27
C VAL A 33 -1.02 4.09 -6.55
N SER A 34 -1.73 4.29 -7.66
CA SER A 34 -1.24 3.91 -8.99
C SER A 34 -1.58 5.02 -9.98
N LYS A 35 -0.70 5.26 -10.96
CA LYS A 35 -0.88 6.29 -12.00
C LYS A 35 -1.22 7.69 -11.44
N GLY A 36 -0.61 8.05 -10.31
CA GLY A 36 -0.83 9.33 -9.64
C GLY A 36 -2.20 9.48 -8.94
N ARG A 37 -2.97 8.40 -8.80
CA ARG A 37 -4.30 8.40 -8.16
C ARG A 37 -4.35 7.44 -6.98
N VAL A 38 -5.08 7.83 -5.94
CA VAL A 38 -5.40 6.95 -4.82
C VAL A 38 -6.42 5.92 -5.30
N ILE A 39 -6.07 4.65 -5.24
CA ILE A 39 -6.98 3.54 -5.53
C ILE A 39 -7.86 3.30 -4.31
N PHE A 40 -7.24 3.20 -3.13
CA PHE A 40 -7.96 3.12 -1.86
C PHE A 40 -7.07 3.53 -0.68
N THR A 41 -7.74 3.75 0.45
CA THR A 41 -7.12 4.01 1.76
C THR A 41 -7.79 3.13 2.81
N LYS A 42 -7.01 2.58 3.74
CA LYS A 42 -7.54 1.85 4.89
C LYS A 42 -6.82 2.26 6.17
N LYS A 43 -7.55 2.24 7.28
CA LYS A 43 -7.01 2.40 8.64
C LYS A 43 -6.29 1.12 9.06
N LEU A 44 -5.13 1.25 9.68
CA LEU A 44 -4.43 0.13 10.30
C LEU A 44 -5.06 -0.19 11.67
N PRO A 45 -5.15 -1.47 12.06
CA PRO A 45 -5.60 -1.85 13.39
C PRO A 45 -4.77 -1.14 14.46
N GLU A 46 -5.46 -0.58 15.45
CA GLU A 46 -4.82 -0.03 16.63
C GLU A 46 -4.20 -1.20 17.42
N LYS A 47 -2.98 -1.00 17.98
CA LYS A 47 -2.33 -1.85 19.00
C LYS A 47 -1.27 -2.87 18.58
N SER A 48 -0.62 -2.73 17.42
CA SER A 48 0.62 -3.50 17.19
C SER A 48 1.72 -2.68 16.53
N PHE A 49 2.95 -2.89 17.01
CA PHE A 49 4.18 -2.40 16.40
C PHE A 49 4.43 -3.04 15.02
N GLN A 50 3.67 -4.08 14.68
CA GLN A 50 3.80 -4.85 13.46
C GLN A 50 2.42 -5.23 12.93
N ASN A 51 1.99 -4.57 11.86
CA ASN A 51 0.73 -4.87 11.19
C ASN A 51 0.98 -5.51 9.83
N SER A 52 0.42 -6.71 9.65
CA SER A 52 0.33 -7.33 8.32
C SER A 52 -0.85 -6.72 7.57
N LEU A 53 -0.59 -6.19 6.38
CA LEU A 53 -1.65 -5.77 5.46
C LEU A 53 -1.99 -6.94 4.55
N SER A 54 -3.21 -6.98 4.06
CA SER A 54 -3.59 -7.94 3.02
C SER A 54 -4.59 -7.31 2.08
N PHE A 55 -4.29 -7.31 0.79
CA PHE A 55 -5.20 -6.88 -0.24
C PHE A 55 -4.90 -7.59 -1.56
N ARG A 56 -5.93 -7.67 -2.42
CA ARG A 56 -5.82 -8.24 -3.75
C ARG A 56 -5.30 -7.19 -4.74
N VAL A 57 -4.32 -7.56 -5.55
CA VAL A 57 -3.82 -6.70 -6.63
C VAL A 57 -4.83 -6.68 -7.78
N THR A 58 -5.19 -5.49 -8.26
CA THR A 58 -6.17 -5.27 -9.34
C THR A 58 -5.51 -4.73 -10.60
N ASP A 59 -6.18 -4.79 -11.74
CA ASP A 59 -5.69 -4.24 -13.02
C ASP A 59 -5.39 -2.73 -12.97
N GLU A 60 -6.10 -2.00 -12.11
CA GLU A 60 -5.86 -0.56 -11.91
C GLU A 60 -4.45 -0.27 -11.39
N MET A 61 -3.85 -1.23 -10.68
CA MET A 61 -2.52 -1.17 -10.09
C MET A 61 -1.39 -1.53 -11.09
N THR A 62 -1.72 -1.87 -12.32
CA THR A 62 -0.75 -2.18 -13.38
C THR A 62 -0.34 -0.91 -14.15
N PRO A 63 0.95 -0.72 -14.48
CA PRO A 63 2.07 -1.66 -14.38
C PRO A 63 2.84 -1.62 -13.05
N ASN A 64 2.46 -0.72 -12.15
CA ASN A 64 3.03 -0.60 -10.83
C ASN A 64 2.10 0.19 -9.91
N PHE A 65 2.32 0.03 -8.61
CA PHE A 65 1.67 0.82 -7.58
C PHE A 65 2.66 1.13 -6.46
N ARG A 66 2.31 2.13 -5.65
CA ARG A 66 2.99 2.43 -4.39
C ARG A 66 2.05 2.15 -3.24
N VAL A 67 2.57 1.52 -2.19
CA VAL A 67 1.90 1.47 -0.90
C VAL A 67 2.55 2.54 -0.03
N VAL A 68 1.74 3.47 0.46
CA VAL A 68 2.18 4.55 1.35
C VAL A 68 1.54 4.30 2.70
N ALA A 69 2.34 4.08 3.74
CA ALA A 69 1.87 3.99 5.11
C ALA A 69 2.19 5.30 5.83
N PHE A 70 1.25 5.82 6.59
CA PHE A 70 1.44 7.05 7.37
C PHE A 70 0.72 6.99 8.69
N ALA A 71 1.27 7.66 9.70
CA ALA A 71 0.76 7.64 11.06
C ALA A 71 0.80 9.03 11.68
N LYS A 72 -0.33 9.41 12.28
CA LYS A 72 -0.40 10.54 13.20
C LYS A 72 -0.03 10.04 14.58
N VAL A 73 0.99 10.64 15.17
CA VAL A 73 1.55 10.23 16.47
C VAL A 73 1.46 11.42 17.41
N TYR A 74 0.65 11.28 18.44
CA TYR A 74 0.51 12.32 19.46
C TYR A 74 1.48 12.05 20.61
N ASP A 75 2.33 13.02 20.90
CA ASP A 75 3.28 12.96 21.99
C ASP A 75 2.67 13.60 23.24
N ASN A 76 2.25 12.76 24.19
CA ASN A 76 1.62 13.20 25.44
C ASN A 76 2.55 14.04 26.34
N THR A 77 3.88 13.98 26.14
CA THR A 77 4.85 14.73 26.96
C THR A 77 5.09 16.14 26.42
N THR A 78 5.13 16.28 25.09
CA THR A 78 5.41 17.56 24.43
C THR A 78 4.15 18.25 23.89
N ASN A 79 3.01 17.56 23.88
CA ASN A 79 1.75 17.97 23.24
C ASN A 79 1.89 18.21 21.72
N ILE A 80 2.93 17.65 21.08
CA ILE A 80 3.19 17.80 19.65
C ILE A 80 2.58 16.63 18.87
N VAL A 81 2.01 16.94 17.70
CA VAL A 81 1.59 15.95 16.72
C VAL A 81 2.71 15.75 15.70
N ASN A 82 3.21 14.52 15.59
CA ASN A 82 4.15 14.11 14.56
C ASN A 82 3.44 13.33 13.46
N LEU A 83 3.85 13.56 12.21
CA LEU A 83 3.45 12.74 11.07
C LEU A 83 4.63 11.88 10.66
N LEU A 84 4.47 10.57 10.72
CA LEU A 84 5.44 9.61 10.22
C LEU A 84 4.90 9.02 8.92
N GLY A 85 5.78 8.74 7.97
CA GLY A 85 5.40 8.15 6.70
C GLY A 85 6.54 7.35 6.08
N ASP A 86 6.17 6.26 5.41
CA ASP A 86 7.07 5.45 4.60
C ASP A 86 6.33 4.90 3.39
N SER A 87 7.05 4.52 2.35
CA SER A 87 6.46 3.97 1.14
C SER A 87 7.30 2.90 0.50
N ILE A 88 6.62 1.98 -0.18
CA ILE A 88 7.25 0.96 -1.00
C ILE A 88 6.70 1.04 -2.42
N TYR A 89 7.60 0.85 -3.39
CA TYR A 89 7.26 0.72 -4.80
C TYR A 89 7.10 -0.77 -5.14
N VAL A 90 6.03 -1.09 -5.87
CA VAL A 90 5.70 -2.47 -6.24
C VAL A 90 5.47 -2.55 -7.74
N SER A 91 6.32 -3.32 -8.42
CA SER A 91 6.11 -3.67 -9.82
C SER A 91 5.03 -4.74 -9.94
N THR A 92 4.17 -4.63 -10.93
CA THR A 92 3.23 -5.70 -11.30
C THR A 92 3.56 -6.27 -12.67
N GLU A 93 3.07 -7.48 -12.94
CA GLU A 93 3.13 -8.01 -14.31
C GLU A 93 2.38 -7.09 -15.26
N ARG A 94 2.97 -6.85 -16.45
CA ARG A 94 2.33 -6.06 -17.48
C ARG A 94 1.19 -6.87 -18.08
N THR A 95 -0.04 -6.52 -17.71
CA THR A 95 -1.25 -7.02 -18.35
C THR A 95 -1.88 -5.92 -19.19
N CYS A 96 -2.20 -6.23 -20.44
CA CYS A 96 -3.11 -5.39 -21.22
C CYS A 96 -4.53 -5.58 -20.66
N THR A 97 -5.29 -4.50 -20.56
CA THR A 97 -6.70 -4.60 -20.20
C THR A 97 -7.46 -5.32 -21.32
N SER A 98 -8.59 -5.95 -21.00
CA SER A 98 -9.48 -6.60 -21.98
C SER A 98 -9.87 -5.68 -23.14
N ASN A 99 -9.93 -4.37 -22.89
CA ASN A 99 -10.25 -3.34 -23.87
C ASN A 99 -9.15 -3.11 -24.93
N SER A 100 -8.01 -3.81 -24.81
CA SER A 100 -6.88 -3.72 -25.75
C SER A 100 -6.85 -4.90 -26.73
N GLN A 101 -7.85 -5.80 -26.71
CA GLN A 101 -7.95 -6.91 -27.65
C GLN A 101 -8.53 -6.41 -28.98
N THR A 102 -7.73 -6.47 -30.04
CA THR A 102 -8.18 -6.25 -31.42
C THR A 102 -8.18 -7.59 -32.14
N GLU A 103 -9.30 -7.97 -32.72
CA GLU A 103 -9.43 -9.16 -33.56
C GLU A 103 -9.45 -8.73 -35.04
N LEU A 104 -8.59 -9.33 -35.86
CA LEU A 104 -8.64 -9.16 -37.31
C LEU A 104 -9.58 -10.23 -37.87
N ILE A 105 -10.75 -9.82 -38.35
CA ILE A 105 -11.71 -10.69 -39.02
C ILE A 105 -11.36 -10.68 -40.51
N PHE A 106 -11.05 -11.86 -41.07
CA PHE A 106 -10.81 -12.08 -42.51
C PHE A 106 -12.00 -12.82 -43.13
#